data_AF-X1T0D8-F1
#
_entry.id   AF-X1T0D8-F1
#
_cell.length_a   1.000
_cell.length_b   1.000
_cell.length_c   1.000
_cell.angle_alpha   90.00
_cell.angle_beta   90.00
_cell.angle_gamma   90.00
#
_symmetry.space_group_name_H-M   'P 1'
#
loop_
_entity.id
_entity.type
_entity.pdbx_description
1 polymer ?
#
loop_
_entity_poly.entity_id
_entity_poly.type
_entity_poly.pdbx_seq_one_letter_code
_entity_poly.pdbx_strand_id
1 'polypeptide(L)'
;MDYAEWEGVHLSAILEKVGIEAEYGSIVFHGLDGYSSELSWEETQNNLLFLALKVNGETLPEEHGFPVRLVAEDILGGRWVKWISSIEVRP
;
A
#
# COMPACT_ATOMS: atom_id res chain seq x y z
N MET A 1 12.84 -16.68 7.94
CA MET A 1 12.04 -15.70 7.18
C MET A 1 10.65 -15.85 7.70
N ASP A 2 10.15 -14.85 8.40
CA ASP A 2 8.76 -14.85 8.86
C ASP A 2 7.90 -14.56 7.64
N TYR A 3 7.16 -15.57 7.20
CA TYR A 3 6.16 -15.41 6.15
C TYR A 3 4.85 -14.99 6.82
N ALA A 4 4.16 -14.02 6.22
CA ALA A 4 2.86 -13.57 6.67
C ALA A 4 1.89 -13.63 5.48
N GLU A 5 0.70 -14.14 5.73
CA GLU A 5 -0.39 -14.14 4.75
C GLU A 5 -1.15 -12.82 4.92
N TRP A 6 -1.18 -11.99 3.88
CA TRP A 6 -1.83 -10.70 3.93
C TRP A 6 -3.09 -10.70 3.07
N GLU A 7 -4.15 -10.05 3.54
CA GLU A 7 -5.40 -9.92 2.77
C GLU A 7 -5.85 -8.46 2.73
N GLY A 8 -6.36 -8.03 1.58
CA GLY A 8 -6.69 -6.62 1.37
C GLY A 8 -7.25 -6.30 -0.01
N VAL A 9 -7.21 -5.02 -0.35
CA VAL A 9 -7.72 -4.49 -1.62
C VAL A 9 -6.54 -4.11 -2.51
N HIS A 10 -6.50 -4.65 -3.73
CA HIS A 10 -5.48 -4.27 -4.71
C HIS A 10 -5.50 -2.77 -4.98
N LEU A 11 -4.31 -2.15 -5.06
CA LEU A 11 -4.20 -0.74 -5.36
C LEU A 11 -4.83 -0.41 -6.72
N SER A 12 -4.65 -1.27 -7.73
CA SER A 12 -5.23 -1.11 -9.06
C SER A 12 -6.75 -0.94 -9.03
N ALA A 13 -7.45 -1.73 -8.20
CA ALA A 13 -8.92 -1.62 -8.07
C ALA A 13 -9.35 -0.28 -7.44
N ILE A 14 -8.52 0.32 -6.59
CA ILE A 14 -8.77 1.65 -6.01
C ILE A 14 -8.57 2.72 -7.08
N LEU A 15 -7.47 2.64 -7.83
CA LEU A 15 -7.14 3.58 -8.91
C LEU A 15 -8.21 3.56 -10.01
N GLU A 16 -8.62 2.37 -10.46
CA GLU A 16 -9.71 2.20 -11.43
C GLU A 16 -11.00 2.84 -10.94
N LYS A 17 -11.36 2.62 -9.67
CA LYS A 17 -12.58 3.19 -9.06
C LYS A 17 -12.60 4.71 -9.03
N VAL A 18 -11.44 5.37 -8.99
CA VAL A 18 -11.33 6.83 -9.03
C VAL A 18 -11.02 7.39 -10.43
N GLY A 19 -11.02 6.53 -11.47
CA GLY A 19 -10.84 6.92 -12.88
C GLY A 19 -9.40 7.20 -13.28
N ILE A 20 -8.44 6.54 -12.62
CA ILE A 20 -6.99 6.65 -12.89
C ILE A 20 -6.61 5.49 -13.82
N GLU A 21 -6.41 5.79 -15.11
CA GLU A 21 -6.32 4.77 -16.18
C GLU A 21 -4.93 4.60 -16.84
N ALA A 22 -3.95 5.52 -16.68
CA ALA A 22 -2.64 5.40 -17.36
C ALA A 22 -1.49 6.17 -16.70
N GLU A 23 -0.24 5.69 -16.88
CA GLU A 23 1.06 6.25 -16.47
C GLU A 23 1.04 7.62 -15.77
N TYR A 24 1.19 7.59 -14.45
CA TYR A 24 1.48 8.77 -13.63
C TYR A 24 2.96 8.75 -13.23
N GLY A 25 3.51 9.84 -12.71
CA GLY A 25 4.91 9.86 -12.26
C GLY A 25 5.12 8.93 -11.06
N SER A 26 4.34 9.12 -10.00
CA SER A 26 4.47 8.34 -8.76
C SER A 26 3.20 8.32 -7.92
N ILE A 27 3.17 7.41 -6.95
CA ILE A 27 2.12 7.31 -5.95
C ILE A 27 2.76 7.47 -4.57
N VAL A 28 2.25 8.41 -3.79
CA VAL A 28 2.69 8.67 -2.42
C VAL A 28 1.65 8.18 -1.44
N PHE A 29 2.09 7.34 -0.50
CA PHE A 29 1.30 6.83 0.60
C PHE A 29 1.65 7.60 1.87
N HIS A 30 0.64 8.16 2.54
CA HIS A 30 0.82 8.95 3.76
C HIS A 30 0.24 8.22 4.95
N GLY A 31 1.03 8.05 6.01
CA GLY A 31 0.62 7.48 7.30
C GLY A 31 0.12 8.55 8.27
N LEU A 32 -0.72 8.15 9.23
CA LEU A 32 -1.18 9.03 10.31
C LEU A 32 -0.07 9.43 11.29
N ASP A 33 1.04 8.70 11.30
CA ASP A 33 2.25 8.98 12.10
C ASP A 33 3.18 10.02 11.45
N GLY A 34 2.80 10.57 10.30
CA GLY A 34 3.61 11.53 9.54
C GLY A 34 4.67 10.87 8.66
N TYR A 35 4.78 9.54 8.64
CA TYR A 35 5.62 8.83 7.68
C TYR A 35 4.96 8.78 6.31
N SER A 36 5.75 8.93 5.24
CA SER A 36 5.28 8.76 3.88
C SER A 36 6.29 7.99 3.04
N SER A 37 5.81 7.24 2.06
CA SER A 37 6.66 6.61 1.05
C SER A 37 6.10 6.83 -0.34
N GLU A 38 6.99 7.12 -1.28
CA GLU A 38 6.69 7.31 -2.69
C GLU A 38 7.14 6.08 -3.46
N LEU A 39 6.28 5.53 -4.32
CA LEU A 39 6.60 4.47 -5.27
C LEU A 39 6.45 5.03 -6.69
N SER A 40 7.43 4.77 -7.56
CA SER A 40 7.31 5.13 -8.98
C SER A 40 6.20 4.33 -9.64
N TRP A 41 5.64 4.82 -10.75
CA TRP A 41 4.65 4.05 -11.48
C TRP A 41 5.14 2.67 -11.91
N GLU A 42 6.39 2.56 -12.35
CA GLU A 42 7.03 1.28 -12.66
C GLU A 42 7.02 0.32 -11.47
N GLU A 43 7.36 0.80 -10.27
CA GLU A 43 7.29 0.01 -9.04
C GLU A 43 5.84 -0.43 -8.73
N THR A 44 4.84 0.41 -9.03
CA THR A 44 3.44 0.05 -8.77
C THR A 44 2.87 -0.99 -9.73
N GLN A 45 3.40 -1.07 -10.96
CA GLN A 45 2.94 -2.02 -11.98
C GLN A 45 3.61 -3.39 -11.86
N ASN A 46 4.89 -3.41 -11.50
CA ASN A 46 5.69 -4.64 -11.49
C ASN A 46 5.54 -5.46 -10.20
N ASN A 47 4.87 -4.92 -9.18
CA ASN A 47 4.79 -5.53 -7.87
C ASN A 47 3.33 -5.75 -7.46
N LEU A 48 3.10 -6.75 -6.61
CA LEU A 48 1.80 -6.97 -5.99
C LEU A 48 1.56 -5.91 -4.90
N LEU A 49 0.88 -4.82 -5.26
CA LEU A 49 0.51 -3.74 -4.33
C LEU A 49 -0.94 -3.84 -3.89
N PHE A 50 -1.14 -3.83 -2.58
CA PHE A 50 -2.47 -3.81 -1.99
C PHE A 50 -2.49 -3.14 -0.62
N LEU A 51 -3.68 -2.65 -0.27
CA LEU A 51 -3.99 -2.14 1.05
C LEU A 51 -4.47 -3.31 1.91
N ALA A 52 -3.59 -3.82 2.77
CA ALA A 52 -3.91 -4.91 3.67
C ALA A 52 -4.83 -4.42 4.80
N LEU A 53 -5.80 -5.28 5.14
CA LEU A 53 -6.76 -5.12 6.24
C LEU A 53 -6.59 -6.23 7.28
N LYS A 54 -5.99 -7.35 6.87
CA LYS A 54 -5.75 -8.54 7.69
C LYS A 54 -4.35 -9.09 7.49
N VAL A 55 -3.89 -9.83 8.50
CA VAL A 55 -2.66 -10.61 8.47
C VAL A 55 -2.90 -11.94 9.19
N ASN A 56 -2.46 -13.04 8.57
CA ASN A 56 -2.61 -14.41 9.05
C ASN A 56 -4.06 -14.76 9.44
N GLY A 57 -5.02 -14.34 8.62
CA GLY A 57 -6.46 -14.56 8.84
C GLY A 57 -7.11 -13.66 9.89
N GLU A 58 -6.34 -12.87 10.63
CA GLU A 58 -6.84 -11.96 11.67
C GLU A 58 -6.87 -10.51 11.20
N THR A 59 -7.71 -9.69 11.83
CA THR A 59 -7.66 -8.23 11.63
C THR A 59 -6.27 -7.72 11.95
N LEU A 60 -5.75 -6.79 11.15
CA LEU A 60 -4.45 -6.15 11.40
C LEU A 60 -4.31 -5.75 12.88
N PRO A 61 -3.25 -6.19 13.58
CA PRO A 61 -2.88 -5.62 14.85
C PRO A 61 -2.52 -4.13 14.71
N GLU A 62 -2.72 -3.35 15.77
CA GLU A 62 -2.40 -1.91 15.79
C GLU A 62 -0.94 -1.64 15.42
N GLU A 63 -0.02 -2.43 15.98
CA GLU A 63 1.42 -2.35 15.70
C GLU A 63 1.79 -2.63 14.23
N HIS A 64 0.94 -3.38 13.53
CA HIS A 64 1.09 -3.73 12.12
C HIS A 64 0.38 -2.76 11.19
N GLY A 65 -0.33 -1.76 11.71
CA GLY A 65 -0.90 -0.67 10.90
C GLY A 65 -2.41 -0.65 10.81
N PHE A 66 -3.15 -1.24 11.76
CA PHE A 66 -4.61 -1.14 11.80
C PHE A 66 -5.08 0.33 11.67
N PRO A 67 -6.08 0.66 10.83
CA PRO A 67 -6.96 -0.27 10.12
C PRO A 67 -6.45 -0.71 8.76
N VAL A 68 -5.41 -0.07 8.22
CA VAL A 68 -4.93 -0.30 6.86
C VAL A 68 -3.44 0.02 6.72
N ARG A 69 -2.70 -0.86 6.04
CA ARG A 69 -1.30 -0.66 5.66
C ARG A 69 -1.08 -0.94 4.17
N LEU A 70 -0.01 -0.40 3.62
CA LEU A 70 0.54 -0.85 2.34
C LEU A 70 1.22 -2.19 2.55
N VAL A 71 1.00 -3.10 1.59
CA VAL A 71 1.84 -4.27 1.34
C VAL A 71 2.25 -4.19 -0.13
N ALA A 72 3.54 -4.31 -0.38
CA ALA A 72 4.14 -4.20 -1.70
C ALA A 72 5.25 -5.25 -1.82
N GLU A 73 4.93 -6.40 -2.40
CA GLU A 73 5.92 -7.46 -2.61
C GLU A 73 7.13 -6.93 -3.40
N ASP A 74 8.31 -7.50 -3.14
CA ASP A 74 9.61 -7.10 -3.71
C ASP A 74 10.05 -5.63 -3.47
N ILE A 75 9.26 -4.86 -2.70
CA ILE A 75 9.66 -3.57 -2.15
C ILE A 75 10.15 -3.74 -0.70
N LEU A 76 11.21 -3.04 -0.33
CA LEU A 76 11.73 -3.03 1.04
C LEU A 76 10.61 -2.72 2.06
N GLY A 77 10.45 -3.58 3.06
CA GLY A 77 9.36 -3.49 4.05
C GLY A 77 9.30 -2.17 4.83
N GLY A 78 10.40 -1.42 4.92
CA GLY A 78 10.39 -0.06 5.50
C GLY A 78 9.55 0.95 4.72
N ARG A 79 9.31 0.71 3.42
CA ARG A 79 8.45 1.54 2.55
C ARG A 79 6.97 1.15 2.64
N TRP A 80 6.63 0.10 3.37
CA TRP A 80 5.26 -0.38 3.55
C TRP A 80 4.56 0.46 4.62
N VAL A 81 4.05 1.62 4.21
CA VAL A 81 3.40 2.62 5.08
C VAL A 81 2.28 1.99 5.89
N LYS A 82 2.33 2.20 7.21
CA LYS A 82 1.28 1.79 8.17
C LYS A 82 0.30 2.94 8.39
N TRP A 83 -0.90 2.63 8.88
CA TRP A 83 -1.90 3.64 9.27
C TRP A 83 -2.21 4.62 8.14
N ILE A 84 -2.46 4.11 6.93
CA ILE A 84 -2.63 4.96 5.75
C ILE A 84 -3.80 5.92 5.95
N SER A 85 -3.52 7.21 5.76
CA SER A 85 -4.47 8.31 5.85
C SER A 85 -4.86 8.85 4.48
N SER A 86 -3.94 8.85 3.52
CA SER A 86 -4.19 9.29 2.15
C SER A 86 -3.23 8.64 1.15
N ILE A 87 -3.69 8.57 -0.09
CA ILE A 87 -2.93 8.11 -1.25
C ILE A 87 -3.00 9.23 -2.28
N GLU A 88 -1.84 9.73 -2.69
CA GLU A 88 -1.69 10.87 -3.59
C GLU A 88 -1.03 10.38 -4.87
N VAL A 89 -1.62 10.70 -6.01
CA VAL A 89 -1.04 10.42 -7.33
C VAL A 89 -0.39 11.69 -7.85
N ARG A 90 0.89 11.60 -8.22
CA ARG A 90 1.70 12.72 -8.72
C ARG A 90 2.06 12.52 -10.18
N PRO A 91 2.07 13.60 -10.98
CA PRO A 91 2.53 13.57 -12.36
C PRO A 91 4.03 13.30 -12.47
#